data_AF-A0A963VYC5-F1
#
_entry.id   AF-A0A963VYC5-F1
#
_cell.length_a   1.000
_cell.length_b   1.000
_cell.length_c   1.000
_cell.angle_alpha   90.00
_cell.angle_beta   90.00
_cell.angle_gamma   90.00
#
_symmetry.space_group_name_H-M   'P 1'
#
loop_
_entity.id
_entity.type
_entity.pdbx_description
1 polymer ?
#
loop_
_entity_poly.entity_id
_entity_poly.type
_entity_poly.pdbx_seq_one_letter_code
_entity_poly.pdbx_strand_id
1 'polypeptide(L)'
;MAEWWARSFAPLLGCDRRGSMMPVFAIGSTVLVGSAGLAVDLGRGQLARADLQRAVDAAALATVATMVRSGGDPSVDETLDPETVRRMNGIVRANLDASWSDVPLEVSYRLLPEEAGLRVAASAELPTTLMAVVGVTTMTIGAEASAAGGRPPMEIALVIDTSSSIGGDLPKLQKAATDFVDTLFGDEETLPETYVSVVPFTRRVKVDRTGWLAASPPPDWAGCTSERAGDPLSYLDRVPSLAGFPAWQPHIDFEDDYNEGWYGEKRNRAAGFQCPASAVLPLSNRKSTLRNYLNALSVSSGTCADIGFAWGVRSLSADWRGLWGDPLTPSSIDDRGKAIVLMTDGQSAPGCTDAKGGSNRARAILLSYCSEMKTRGYAVVTVAIDTPASVQAMLRECASNDAYYYEVVDWSDLATVTRGIATEIGGGKVRRIH
;
A
#
# COMPACT_ATOMS: atom_id res chain seq x y z
N MET A 1 -43.93 15.65 42.60
CA MET A 1 -44.96 16.41 41.86
C MET A 1 -46.24 15.60 41.59
N ALA A 2 -46.16 14.30 41.25
CA ALA A 2 -47.34 13.44 41.06
C ALA A 2 -48.31 13.40 42.26
N GLU A 3 -47.79 13.44 43.49
CA GLU A 3 -48.63 13.42 44.71
C GLU A 3 -49.39 14.73 44.96
N TRP A 4 -48.90 15.87 44.44
CA TRP A 4 -49.58 17.16 44.57
C TRP A 4 -50.72 17.30 43.55
N TRP A 5 -50.52 16.77 42.34
CA TRP A 5 -51.55 16.70 41.30
C TRP A 5 -52.70 15.76 41.66
N ALA A 6 -52.42 14.61 42.27
CA ALA A 6 -53.43 13.63 42.65
C ALA A 6 -54.39 14.13 43.76
N ARG A 7 -53.91 14.98 44.68
CA ARG A 7 -54.71 15.49 45.80
C ARG A 7 -55.62 16.66 45.44
N SER A 8 -55.26 17.48 44.45
CA SER A 8 -56.05 18.65 44.07
C SER A 8 -57.22 18.36 43.12
N PHE A 9 -57.23 17.22 42.43
CA PHE A 9 -58.27 16.86 41.45
C PHE A 9 -59.27 15.80 41.93
N ALA A 10 -59.06 15.20 43.10
CA ALA A 10 -59.93 14.16 43.65
C ALA A 10 -61.41 14.55 43.90
N PRO A 11 -61.80 15.81 44.21
CA PRO A 11 -63.21 16.14 44.42
C PRO A 11 -64.01 16.38 43.13
N LEU A 12 -63.37 16.44 41.95
CA LEU A 12 -64.02 16.82 40.69
C LEU A 12 -64.67 15.65 39.92
N LEU A 13 -64.57 14.42 40.43
CA LEU A 13 -65.12 13.21 39.79
C LEU A 13 -66.52 12.82 40.31
N GLY A 14 -67.12 13.63 41.19
CA GLY A 14 -68.48 13.44 41.68
C GLY A 14 -69.55 14.08 40.78
N CYS A 15 -70.20 13.27 39.94
CA CYS A 15 -71.54 13.51 39.36
C CYS A 15 -71.84 14.88 38.72
N ASP A 16 -70.91 15.49 37.97
CA ASP A 16 -71.22 16.64 37.11
C ASP A 16 -70.88 16.35 35.63
N ARG A 17 -71.90 16.32 34.76
CA ARG A 17 -71.75 16.02 33.32
C ARG A 17 -71.01 17.12 32.55
N ARG A 18 -70.72 18.26 33.18
CA ARG A 18 -69.89 19.34 32.63
C ARG A 18 -68.38 19.06 32.71
N GLY A 19 -67.96 17.99 33.42
CA GLY A 19 -66.55 17.60 33.60
C GLY A 19 -66.00 16.53 32.65
N SER A 20 -66.82 15.96 31.74
CA SER A 20 -66.40 14.83 30.89
C SER A 20 -65.22 15.12 29.94
N MET A 21 -64.91 16.39 29.67
CA MET A 21 -63.77 16.80 28.86
C MET A 21 -62.44 16.78 29.63
N MET A 22 -62.46 16.88 30.97
CA MET A 22 -61.23 16.94 31.78
C MET A 22 -60.38 15.65 31.67
N PRO A 23 -60.94 14.43 31.75
CA PRO A 23 -60.16 13.21 31.60
C PRO A 23 -59.53 13.07 30.20
N VAL A 24 -60.29 13.42 29.15
CA VAL A 24 -59.81 13.34 27.76
C VAL A 24 -58.72 14.38 27.49
N PHE A 25 -58.89 15.61 27.99
CA PHE A 25 -57.88 16.66 27.90
C PHE A 25 -56.62 16.29 28.68
N ALA A 26 -56.75 15.76 29.91
CA ALA A 26 -55.62 15.34 30.71
C ALA A 26 -54.78 14.28 29.97
N ILE A 27 -55.42 13.20 29.50
CA ILE A 27 -54.75 12.14 28.74
C ILE A 27 -54.14 12.69 27.45
N GLY A 28 -54.90 13.47 26.68
CA GLY A 28 -54.41 14.06 25.42
C GLY A 28 -53.21 14.99 25.62
N SER A 29 -53.23 15.82 26.66
CA SER A 29 -52.13 16.71 27.00
C SER A 29 -50.87 15.95 27.43
N THR A 30 -51.02 14.87 28.21
CA THR A 30 -49.88 14.01 28.60
C THR A 30 -49.26 13.32 27.39
N VAL A 31 -50.07 12.82 26.46
CA VAL A 31 -49.58 12.20 25.22
C VAL A 31 -48.86 13.22 24.34
N LEU A 32 -49.39 14.42 24.18
CA LEU A 32 -48.75 15.47 23.38
C LEU A 32 -47.43 15.94 24.00
N VAL A 33 -47.40 16.20 25.31
CA VAL A 33 -46.19 16.58 26.04
C VAL A 33 -45.16 15.45 26.04
N GLY A 34 -45.59 14.20 26.22
CA GLY A 34 -44.72 13.03 26.15
C GLY A 34 -44.11 12.84 24.76
N SER A 35 -44.90 13.07 23.70
CA SER A 35 -44.44 12.97 22.30
C SER A 35 -43.46 14.08 21.95
N ALA A 36 -43.77 15.32 22.34
CA ALA A 36 -42.85 16.45 22.18
C ALA A 36 -41.56 16.24 22.98
N GLY A 37 -41.68 15.68 24.19
CA GLY A 37 -40.56 15.38 25.04
C GLY A 37 -39.62 14.33 24.47
N LEU A 38 -40.19 13.24 23.96
CA LEU A 38 -39.46 12.22 23.23
C LEU A 38 -38.72 12.82 22.02
N ALA A 39 -39.38 13.68 21.23
CA ALA A 39 -38.76 14.28 20.05
C ALA A 39 -37.55 15.16 20.41
N VAL A 40 -37.65 15.98 21.47
CA VAL A 40 -36.57 16.85 21.93
C VAL A 40 -35.42 16.04 22.51
N ASP A 41 -35.70 15.07 23.38
CA ASP A 41 -34.67 14.26 24.02
C ASP A 41 -33.96 13.35 23.01
N LEU A 42 -34.68 12.75 22.05
CA LEU A 42 -34.06 12.03 20.93
C LEU A 42 -33.18 12.95 20.08
N GLY A 43 -33.63 14.16 19.77
CA GLY A 43 -32.83 15.14 19.02
C GLY A 43 -31.51 15.46 19.72
N ARG A 44 -31.56 15.72 21.03
CA ARG A 44 -30.37 15.93 21.87
C ARG A 44 -29.48 14.69 21.92
N GLY A 45 -30.07 13.50 22.02
CA GLY A 45 -29.36 12.23 21.99
C GLY A 45 -28.60 12.00 20.69
N GLN A 46 -29.21 12.31 19.55
CA GLN A 46 -28.57 12.15 18.24
C GLN A 46 -27.40 13.13 18.05
N LEU A 47 -27.53 14.38 18.53
CA LEU A 47 -26.43 15.34 18.51
C LEU A 47 -25.27 14.86 19.39
N ALA A 48 -25.56 14.46 20.63
CA ALA A 48 -24.55 13.94 21.54
C ALA A 48 -23.89 12.65 21.01
N ARG A 49 -24.65 11.77 20.34
CA ARG A 49 -24.10 10.58 19.66
C ARG A 49 -23.16 10.97 18.51
N ALA A 50 -23.49 12.01 17.74
CA ALA A 50 -22.63 12.47 16.64
C ALA A 50 -21.33 13.13 17.13
N ASP A 51 -21.35 13.80 18.28
CA ASP A 51 -20.14 14.30 18.94
C ASP A 51 -19.31 13.15 19.51
N LEU A 52 -19.95 12.17 20.16
CA LEU A 52 -19.31 10.97 20.67
C LEU A 52 -18.65 10.17 19.54
N GLN A 53 -19.30 10.06 18.37
CA GLN A 53 -18.75 9.41 17.17
C GLN A 53 -17.46 10.10 16.71
N ARG A 54 -17.45 11.43 16.62
CA ARG A 54 -16.24 12.20 16.26
C ARG A 54 -15.12 12.00 17.28
N ALA A 55 -15.46 11.90 18.57
CA ALA A 55 -14.51 11.66 19.63
C ALA A 55 -13.86 10.27 19.57
N VAL A 56 -14.66 9.21 19.38
CA VAL A 56 -14.12 7.84 19.24
C VAL A 56 -13.35 7.66 17.92
N ASP A 57 -13.77 8.33 16.84
CA ASP A 57 -13.05 8.34 15.57
C ASP A 57 -11.64 8.91 15.73
N ALA A 58 -11.53 10.08 16.37
CA ALA A 58 -10.24 10.72 16.64
C ALA A 58 -9.38 9.86 17.56
N ALA A 59 -9.98 9.24 18.58
CA ALA A 59 -9.28 8.36 19.52
C ALA A 59 -8.73 7.10 18.83
N ALA A 60 -9.54 6.41 18.01
CA ALA A 60 -9.11 5.22 17.28
C ALA A 60 -7.91 5.54 16.37
N LEU A 61 -8.03 6.61 15.56
CA LEU A 61 -7.03 7.00 14.58
C LEU A 61 -5.72 7.45 15.25
N ALA A 62 -5.80 8.27 16.29
CA ALA A 62 -4.62 8.76 17.01
C ALA A 62 -3.92 7.69 17.86
N THR A 63 -4.67 6.74 18.41
CA THR A 63 -4.11 5.63 19.19
C THR A 63 -3.30 4.73 18.29
N VAL A 64 -3.89 4.31 17.16
CA VAL A 64 -3.23 3.48 16.17
C VAL A 64 -2.02 4.18 15.54
N ALA A 65 -2.13 5.47 15.22
CA ALA A 65 -0.99 6.27 14.75
C ALA A 65 0.15 6.32 15.78
N THR A 66 -0.17 6.35 17.08
CA THR A 66 0.85 6.35 18.14
C THR A 66 1.53 4.98 18.24
N MET A 67 0.76 3.88 18.22
CA MET A 67 1.32 2.52 18.25
C MET A 67 2.29 2.27 17.10
N VAL A 68 1.88 2.59 15.87
CA VAL A 68 2.73 2.41 14.69
C VAL A 68 4.02 3.24 14.80
N ARG A 69 3.93 4.46 15.34
CA ARG A 69 5.12 5.32 15.51
C ARG A 69 6.05 4.87 16.63
N SER A 70 5.55 4.19 17.65
CA SER A 70 6.35 3.63 18.73
C SER A 70 6.90 2.23 18.42
N GLY A 71 6.62 1.69 17.22
CA GLY A 71 7.07 0.36 16.80
C GLY A 71 6.20 -0.79 17.32
N GLY A 72 5.01 -0.49 17.86
CA GLY A 72 4.02 -1.52 18.22
C GLY A 72 3.22 -1.98 17.00
N ASP A 73 2.66 -3.19 17.08
CA ASP A 73 1.91 -3.82 15.99
C ASP A 73 0.59 -4.38 16.53
N PRO A 74 -0.57 -3.76 16.21
CA PRO A 74 -1.87 -4.24 16.67
C PRO A 74 -2.25 -5.64 16.15
N SER A 75 -1.52 -6.19 15.18
CA SER A 75 -1.68 -7.58 14.71
C SER A 75 -1.00 -8.61 15.62
N VAL A 76 -0.07 -8.17 16.47
CA VAL A 76 0.74 -9.04 17.34
C VAL A 76 0.46 -8.76 18.82
N ASP A 77 0.28 -7.48 19.18
CA ASP A 77 0.08 -7.07 20.56
C ASP A 77 -1.25 -7.60 21.12
N GLU A 78 -1.22 -8.17 22.32
CA GLU A 78 -2.43 -8.66 23.00
C GLU A 78 -3.16 -7.56 23.79
N THR A 79 -2.43 -6.51 24.22
CA THR A 79 -2.98 -5.40 25.03
C THR A 79 -2.29 -4.07 24.74
N LEU A 80 -2.99 -2.96 24.98
CA LEU A 80 -2.40 -1.62 24.90
C LEU A 80 -1.64 -1.27 26.19
N ASP A 81 -0.51 -0.59 26.05
CA ASP A 81 0.21 -0.01 27.19
C ASP A 81 -0.70 0.92 28.02
N PRO A 82 -0.58 0.92 29.37
CA PRO A 82 -1.42 1.75 30.23
C PRO A 82 -1.37 3.26 29.90
N GLU A 83 -0.23 3.75 29.40
CA GLU A 83 -0.10 5.14 28.97
C GLU A 83 -0.90 5.44 27.69
N THR A 84 -0.85 4.54 26.73
CA THR A 84 -1.62 4.61 25.48
C THR A 84 -3.13 4.60 25.77
N VAL A 85 -3.58 3.75 26.70
CA VAL A 85 -4.98 3.73 27.16
C VAL A 85 -5.37 5.07 27.81
N ARG A 86 -4.53 5.64 28.68
CA ARG A 86 -4.80 6.96 29.29
C ARG A 86 -4.92 8.05 28.23
N ARG A 87 -4.04 8.04 27.22
CA ARG A 87 -4.05 9.01 26.13
C ARG A 87 -5.30 8.86 25.25
N MET A 88 -5.68 7.64 24.90
CA MET A 88 -6.91 7.32 24.17
C MET A 88 -8.13 7.89 24.90
N ASN A 89 -8.27 7.59 26.21
CA ASN A 89 -9.36 8.13 27.02
C ASN A 89 -9.36 9.66 27.09
N GLY A 90 -8.17 10.27 27.17
CA GLY A 90 -8.00 11.71 27.11
C GLY A 90 -8.46 12.32 25.78
N ILE A 91 -8.18 11.66 24.65
CA ILE A 91 -8.61 12.10 23.32
C ILE A 91 -10.13 12.04 23.19
N VAL A 92 -10.77 10.95 23.65
CA VAL A 92 -12.24 10.87 23.64
C VAL A 92 -12.82 12.05 24.42
N ARG A 93 -12.38 12.27 25.66
CA ARG A 93 -12.88 13.36 26.50
C ARG A 93 -12.63 14.76 25.92
N ALA A 94 -11.47 14.98 25.31
CA ALA A 94 -11.10 16.28 24.73
C ALA A 94 -11.90 16.64 23.47
N ASN A 95 -12.53 15.66 22.82
CA ASN A 95 -13.31 15.86 21.59
C ASN A 95 -14.83 15.85 21.83
N LEU A 96 -15.27 15.79 23.09
CA LEU A 96 -16.68 15.98 23.45
C LEU A 96 -17.01 17.47 23.51
N ASP A 97 -18.25 17.82 23.13
CA ASP A 97 -18.77 19.17 23.35
C ASP A 97 -18.81 19.49 24.85
N ALA A 98 -18.54 20.75 25.22
CA ALA A 98 -18.50 21.21 26.60
C ALA A 98 -19.83 20.96 27.34
N SER A 99 -20.96 20.89 26.61
CA SER A 99 -22.27 20.59 27.16
C SER A 99 -22.37 19.18 27.79
N TRP A 100 -21.41 18.29 27.49
CA TRP A 100 -21.42 16.89 27.90
C TRP A 100 -20.12 16.44 28.58
N SER A 101 -19.21 17.36 28.92
CA SER A 101 -17.89 17.02 29.50
C SER A 101 -17.95 16.33 30.86
N ASP A 102 -19.02 16.56 31.62
CA ASP A 102 -19.22 16.04 32.98
C ASP A 102 -20.08 14.76 33.01
N VAL A 103 -20.53 14.29 31.85
CA VAL A 103 -21.35 13.08 31.76
C VAL A 103 -20.49 11.85 32.06
N PRO A 104 -20.97 10.89 32.87
CA PRO A 104 -20.29 9.61 33.05
C PRO A 104 -20.05 8.93 31.71
N LEU A 105 -18.78 8.73 31.38
CA LEU A 105 -18.30 8.17 30.12
C LEU A 105 -17.53 6.88 30.39
N GLU A 106 -18.01 5.79 29.82
CA GLU A 106 -17.29 4.52 29.76
C GLU A 106 -16.59 4.40 28.40
N VAL A 107 -15.28 4.20 28.40
CA VAL A 107 -14.48 3.99 27.18
C VAL A 107 -13.84 2.61 27.27
N SER A 108 -13.98 1.85 26.19
CA SER A 108 -13.39 0.51 26.05
C SER A 108 -12.69 0.40 24.70
N TYR A 109 -11.81 -0.59 24.60
CA TYR A 109 -11.11 -0.89 23.36
C TYR A 109 -10.99 -2.39 23.13
N ARG A 110 -10.78 -2.76 21.87
CA ARG A 110 -10.47 -4.12 21.44
C ARG A 110 -9.46 -4.07 20.30
N LEU A 111 -8.35 -4.79 20.43
CA LEU A 111 -7.41 -4.98 19.32
C LEU A 111 -8.04 -5.91 18.28
N LEU A 112 -7.76 -5.64 17.00
CA LEU A 112 -8.27 -6.37 15.84
C LEU A 112 -7.07 -6.96 15.09
N PRO A 113 -6.57 -8.14 15.50
CA PRO A 113 -5.30 -8.65 14.97
C PRO A 113 -5.33 -8.91 13.47
N GLU A 114 -6.45 -9.42 12.96
CA GLU A 114 -6.66 -9.70 11.53
C GLU A 114 -6.60 -8.45 10.65
N GLU A 115 -6.89 -7.28 11.22
CA GLU A 115 -6.92 -6.01 10.50
C GLU A 115 -5.71 -5.13 10.83
N ALA A 116 -4.79 -5.62 11.68
CA ALA A 116 -3.75 -4.82 12.33
C ALA A 116 -4.36 -3.52 12.91
N GLY A 117 -5.45 -3.65 13.68
CA GLY A 117 -6.24 -2.49 14.09
C GLY A 117 -6.69 -2.46 15.54
N LEU A 118 -7.47 -1.42 15.84
CA LEU A 118 -8.07 -1.16 17.14
C LEU A 118 -9.50 -0.68 16.92
N ARG A 119 -10.46 -1.29 17.61
CA ARG A 119 -11.82 -0.75 17.82
C ARG A 119 -11.85 -0.01 19.15
N VAL A 120 -12.32 1.23 19.13
CA VAL A 120 -12.60 2.06 20.32
C VAL A 120 -14.11 2.24 20.41
N ALA A 121 -14.68 1.97 21.58
CA ALA A 121 -16.09 2.16 21.85
C ALA A 121 -16.28 3.04 23.08
N ALA A 122 -17.25 3.93 23.04
CA ALA A 122 -17.61 4.77 24.16
C ALA A 122 -19.13 4.78 24.39
N SER A 123 -19.53 4.79 25.65
CA SER A 123 -20.93 4.83 26.10
C SER A 123 -21.10 5.95 27.13
N ALA A 124 -22.21 6.67 27.05
CA ALA A 124 -22.54 7.76 27.96
C ALA A 124 -24.02 7.74 28.36
N GLU A 125 -24.31 8.10 29.62
CA GLU A 125 -25.68 8.21 30.14
C GLU A 125 -26.13 9.67 30.19
N LEU A 126 -27.00 10.06 29.25
CA LEU A 126 -27.48 11.43 29.16
C LEU A 126 -28.74 11.65 30.00
N PRO A 127 -28.81 12.72 30.80
CA PRO A 127 -30.04 13.11 31.46
C PRO A 127 -31.07 13.61 30.44
N THR A 128 -32.26 13.02 30.47
CA THR A 128 -33.39 13.49 29.67
C THR A 128 -33.99 14.75 30.28
N THR A 129 -34.64 15.58 29.47
CA THR A 129 -35.28 16.83 29.91
C THR A 129 -36.78 16.65 30.08
N LEU A 130 -37.48 16.31 29.01
CA LEU A 130 -38.93 16.24 28.99
C LEU A 130 -39.43 14.82 29.24
N MET A 131 -38.67 13.79 28.83
CA MET A 131 -38.96 12.40 29.18
C MET A 131 -38.84 12.13 30.70
N ALA A 132 -38.06 12.94 31.42
CA ALA A 132 -37.98 12.88 32.88
C ALA A 132 -39.34 13.12 33.55
N VAL A 133 -40.23 13.90 32.93
CA VAL A 133 -41.59 14.18 33.43
C VAL A 133 -42.46 12.92 33.44
N VAL A 134 -42.21 11.99 32.53
CA VAL A 134 -42.93 10.70 32.41
C VAL A 134 -42.16 9.52 33.03
N GLY A 135 -41.10 9.81 33.81
CA GLY A 135 -40.38 8.83 34.62
C GLY A 135 -39.14 8.20 33.96
N VAL A 136 -38.82 8.54 32.71
CA VAL A 136 -37.58 8.10 32.05
C VAL A 136 -36.55 9.19 32.27
N THR A 137 -35.62 9.03 33.21
CA THR A 137 -34.70 10.10 33.62
C THR A 137 -33.39 10.13 32.83
N THR A 138 -32.95 9.01 32.27
CA THR A 138 -31.71 8.90 31.50
C THR A 138 -31.90 8.17 30.17
N MET A 139 -30.98 8.42 29.25
CA MET A 139 -30.90 7.75 27.96
C MET A 139 -29.43 7.43 27.66
N THR A 140 -29.14 6.16 27.39
CA THR A 140 -27.79 5.73 27.02
C THR A 140 -27.54 5.96 25.54
N ILE A 141 -26.41 6.58 25.22
CA ILE A 141 -25.89 6.70 23.86
C ILE A 141 -24.54 5.98 23.76
N GLY A 142 -24.24 5.44 22.59
CA GLY A 142 -22.97 4.78 22.33
C GLY A 142 -22.49 5.06 20.91
N ALA A 143 -21.18 5.09 20.75
CA ALA A 143 -20.49 5.20 19.48
C ALA A 143 -19.26 4.29 19.47
N GLU A 144 -18.91 3.80 18.29
CA GLU A 144 -17.72 2.99 18.08
C GLU A 144 -17.01 3.39 16.79
N ALA A 145 -15.69 3.25 16.77
CA ALA A 145 -14.86 3.50 15.61
C ALA A 145 -13.70 2.51 15.57
N SER A 146 -13.33 2.07 14.37
CA SER A 146 -12.18 1.19 14.16
C SER A 146 -11.15 1.87 13.26
N ALA A 147 -9.88 1.67 13.59
CA ALA A 147 -8.75 2.13 12.79
C ALA A 147 -7.71 1.02 12.65
N ALA A 148 -7.10 0.89 11.47
CA ALA A 148 -5.99 -0.03 11.22
C ALA A 148 -4.69 0.76 11.09
N GLY A 149 -3.62 0.21 11.67
CA GLY A 149 -2.27 0.71 11.55
C GLY A 149 -1.31 -0.46 11.54
N GLY A 150 -0.47 -0.48 10.53
CA GLY A 150 0.45 -1.56 10.24
C GLY A 150 1.01 -1.29 8.84
N ARG A 151 2.02 -2.06 8.45
CA ARG A 151 2.48 -2.04 7.05
C ARG A 151 1.32 -2.60 6.22
N PRO A 152 0.66 -1.81 5.35
CA PRO A 152 -0.41 -2.35 4.53
C PRO A 152 0.13 -3.54 3.73
N PRO A 153 -0.65 -4.60 3.51
CA PRO A 153 -0.23 -5.71 2.66
C PRO A 153 0.29 -5.16 1.34
N MET A 154 1.50 -5.58 0.94
CA MET A 154 2.14 -5.02 -0.25
C MET A 154 3.03 -5.98 -1.00
N GLU A 155 3.16 -5.71 -2.29
CA GLU A 155 4.08 -6.39 -3.19
C GLU A 155 4.98 -5.36 -3.87
N ILE A 156 6.28 -5.54 -3.73
CA ILE A 156 7.29 -4.61 -4.22
C ILE A 156 8.15 -5.29 -5.29
N ALA A 157 8.39 -4.65 -6.42
CA ALA A 157 9.39 -5.07 -7.39
C ALA A 157 10.59 -4.14 -7.32
N LEU A 158 11.73 -4.66 -6.87
CA LEU A 158 13.02 -3.99 -6.99
C LEU A 158 13.59 -4.29 -8.37
N VAL A 159 13.48 -3.33 -9.29
CA VAL A 159 14.01 -3.42 -10.65
C VAL A 159 15.38 -2.78 -10.66
N ILE A 160 16.42 -3.61 -10.69
CA ILE A 160 17.80 -3.20 -10.44
C ILE A 160 18.62 -3.33 -11.72
N ASP A 161 19.18 -2.21 -12.15
CA ASP A 161 20.18 -2.19 -13.20
C ASP A 161 21.40 -2.98 -12.75
N THR A 162 21.85 -3.92 -13.57
CA THR A 162 23.07 -4.71 -13.34
C THR A 162 24.03 -4.56 -14.51
N SER A 163 23.94 -3.44 -15.23
CA SER A 163 24.81 -3.15 -16.36
C SER A 163 26.25 -2.85 -15.93
N SER A 164 27.19 -2.94 -16.87
CA SER A 164 28.60 -2.72 -16.60
C SER A 164 28.93 -1.27 -16.26
N SER A 165 28.07 -0.31 -16.60
CA SER A 165 28.27 1.10 -16.27
C SER A 165 28.17 1.34 -14.75
N ILE A 166 27.33 0.59 -14.04
CA ILE A 166 27.28 0.63 -12.57
C ILE A 166 28.38 -0.19 -11.88
N GLY A 167 29.35 -0.75 -12.60
CA GLY A 167 30.31 -1.71 -12.03
C GLY A 167 31.06 -1.22 -10.79
N GLY A 168 31.46 0.06 -10.76
CA GLY A 168 32.12 0.66 -9.59
C GLY A 168 31.19 0.94 -8.41
N ASP A 169 29.89 0.99 -8.67
CA ASP A 169 28.85 1.45 -7.77
C ASP A 169 27.89 0.33 -7.33
N LEU A 170 27.97 -0.84 -7.97
CA LEU A 170 27.18 -2.02 -7.64
C LEU A 170 27.28 -2.39 -6.15
N PRO A 171 28.45 -2.43 -5.48
CA PRO A 171 28.51 -2.74 -4.05
C PRO A 171 27.70 -1.77 -3.17
N LYS A 172 27.62 -0.50 -3.59
CA LYS A 172 26.88 0.52 -2.87
C LYS A 172 25.37 0.41 -3.14
N LEU A 173 24.99 0.10 -4.38
CA LEU A 173 23.61 -0.23 -4.75
C LEU A 173 23.14 -1.48 -3.98
N GLN A 174 23.95 -2.54 -3.93
CA GLN A 174 23.68 -3.75 -3.16
C GLN A 174 23.45 -3.42 -1.69
N LYS A 175 24.34 -2.63 -1.09
CA LYS A 175 24.18 -2.17 0.29
C LYS A 175 22.85 -1.44 0.48
N ALA A 176 22.53 -0.48 -0.37
CA ALA A 176 21.28 0.26 -0.28
C ALA A 176 20.04 -0.61 -0.43
N ALA A 177 20.02 -1.52 -1.40
CA ALA A 177 18.92 -2.46 -1.57
C ALA A 177 18.79 -3.39 -0.34
N THR A 178 19.90 -3.80 0.28
CA THR A 178 19.84 -4.56 1.54
C THR A 178 19.38 -3.70 2.72
N ASP A 179 19.77 -2.42 2.80
CA ASP A 179 19.29 -1.49 3.83
C ASP A 179 17.79 -1.22 3.67
N PHE A 180 17.28 -1.18 2.42
CA PHE A 180 15.85 -1.11 2.12
C PHE A 180 15.12 -2.34 2.67
N VAL A 181 15.62 -3.54 2.38
CA VAL A 181 15.07 -4.78 2.92
C VAL A 181 15.16 -4.79 4.45
N ASP A 182 16.25 -4.32 5.04
CA ASP A 182 16.38 -4.24 6.50
C ASP A 182 15.38 -3.28 7.12
N THR A 183 15.16 -2.12 6.50
CA THR A 183 14.17 -1.14 6.97
C THR A 183 12.75 -1.67 6.80
N LEU A 184 12.47 -2.33 5.67
CA LEU A 184 11.16 -2.90 5.37
C LEU A 184 10.82 -4.06 6.29
N PHE A 185 11.79 -4.89 6.68
CA PHE A 185 11.56 -6.05 7.54
C PHE A 185 11.70 -5.70 9.03
N GLY A 186 12.51 -4.70 9.40
CA GLY A 186 12.85 -4.45 10.79
C GLY A 186 13.63 -5.64 11.37
N ASP A 187 13.28 -6.06 12.58
CA ASP A 187 13.91 -7.21 13.24
C ASP A 187 13.35 -8.57 12.78
N GLU A 188 12.28 -8.57 11.96
CA GLU A 188 11.59 -9.78 11.50
C GLU A 188 12.34 -10.50 10.37
N GLU A 189 12.37 -11.84 10.42
CA GLU A 189 12.89 -12.66 9.31
C GLU A 189 11.85 -12.84 8.19
N THR A 190 10.56 -12.81 8.52
CA THR A 190 9.47 -12.97 7.56
C THR A 190 8.32 -12.02 7.80
N LEU A 191 7.73 -11.48 6.73
CA LEU A 191 6.50 -10.68 6.81
C LEU A 191 5.32 -11.48 6.22
N PRO A 192 4.19 -11.63 6.92
CA PRO A 192 3.08 -12.46 6.43
C PRO A 192 2.43 -11.86 5.17
N GLU A 193 2.41 -10.53 5.07
CA GLU A 193 1.63 -9.83 4.05
C GLU A 193 2.44 -8.90 3.11
N THR A 194 3.77 -8.97 3.21
CA THR A 194 4.67 -8.14 2.43
C THR A 194 5.64 -9.01 1.65
N TYR A 195 5.61 -8.88 0.33
CA TYR A 195 6.49 -9.60 -0.58
C TYR A 195 7.35 -8.64 -1.38
N VAL A 196 8.58 -9.05 -1.65
CA VAL A 196 9.51 -8.34 -2.52
C VAL A 196 10.00 -9.28 -3.61
N SER A 197 9.92 -8.86 -4.86
CA SER A 197 10.58 -9.48 -6.01
C SER A 197 11.79 -8.65 -6.40
N VAL A 198 12.82 -9.31 -6.95
CA VAL A 198 14.02 -8.62 -7.42
C VAL A 198 14.26 -8.97 -8.89
N VAL A 199 14.23 -7.95 -9.74
CA VAL A 199 14.38 -8.04 -11.19
C VAL A 199 15.70 -7.40 -11.60
N PRO A 200 16.81 -8.15 -11.62
CA PRO A 200 18.03 -7.65 -12.23
C PRO A 200 17.87 -7.57 -13.74
N PHE A 201 18.33 -6.48 -14.35
CA PHE A 201 18.29 -6.32 -15.80
C PHE A 201 19.61 -5.80 -16.35
N THR A 202 19.85 -6.12 -17.63
CA THR A 202 20.88 -5.51 -18.47
C THR A 202 20.22 -5.15 -19.81
N ARG A 203 20.68 -5.71 -20.95
CA ARG A 203 19.90 -5.70 -22.18
C ARG A 203 18.77 -6.72 -22.19
N ARG A 204 18.80 -7.67 -21.26
CA ARG A 204 17.84 -8.78 -21.16
C ARG A 204 17.48 -9.01 -19.69
N VAL A 205 16.51 -9.90 -19.47
CA VAL A 205 16.15 -10.42 -18.15
C VAL A 205 16.15 -11.95 -18.21
N LYS A 206 16.71 -12.56 -17.17
CA LYS A 206 16.82 -14.00 -17.00
C LYS A 206 15.67 -14.52 -16.14
N VAL A 207 14.98 -15.57 -16.56
CA VAL A 207 13.71 -16.02 -15.90
C VAL A 207 13.66 -17.49 -15.51
N ASP A 208 14.68 -18.28 -15.87
CA ASP A 208 14.84 -19.70 -15.52
C ASP A 208 13.58 -20.58 -15.73
N ARG A 209 12.83 -20.30 -16.80
CA ARG A 209 11.56 -20.98 -17.12
C ARG A 209 11.42 -21.22 -18.61
N THR A 210 11.73 -22.43 -19.05
CA THR A 210 11.65 -22.82 -20.47
C THR A 210 10.20 -22.85 -20.98
N GLY A 211 9.23 -23.19 -20.12
CA GLY A 211 7.80 -23.21 -20.46
C GLY A 211 7.20 -21.84 -20.75
N TRP A 212 7.95 -20.75 -20.58
CA TRP A 212 7.51 -19.39 -20.90
C TRP A 212 7.93 -18.94 -22.30
N LEU A 213 8.69 -19.76 -23.00
CA LEU A 213 9.24 -19.42 -24.30
C LEU A 213 8.25 -19.72 -25.42
N ALA A 214 8.30 -18.90 -26.48
CA ALA A 214 7.49 -19.08 -27.68
C ALA A 214 7.87 -20.33 -28.50
N ALA A 215 9.12 -20.78 -28.35
CA ALA A 215 9.66 -21.97 -28.98
C ALA A 215 10.68 -22.62 -28.04
N SER A 216 11.03 -23.88 -28.31
CA SER A 216 12.07 -24.58 -27.56
C SER A 216 13.39 -23.80 -27.62
N PRO A 217 14.03 -23.51 -26.47
CA PRO A 217 15.31 -22.82 -26.45
C PRO A 217 16.42 -23.74 -27.01
N PRO A 218 17.53 -23.16 -27.47
CA PRO A 218 18.70 -23.93 -27.85
C PRO A 218 19.31 -24.63 -26.61
N PRO A 219 20.12 -25.68 -26.79
CA PRO A 219 20.70 -26.44 -25.68
C PRO A 219 21.56 -25.62 -24.69
N ASP A 220 22.13 -24.51 -25.13
CA ASP A 220 23.03 -23.61 -24.39
C ASP A 220 22.35 -22.32 -23.91
N TRP A 221 21.02 -22.29 -23.91
CA TRP A 221 20.28 -21.11 -23.48
C TRP A 221 20.56 -20.73 -22.02
N ALA A 222 21.13 -19.54 -21.83
CA ALA A 222 21.51 -19.02 -20.51
C ALA A 222 20.31 -18.53 -19.64
N GLY A 223 19.06 -18.77 -20.09
CA GLY A 223 17.84 -18.41 -19.36
C GLY A 223 17.28 -17.02 -19.68
N CYS A 224 17.86 -16.31 -20.66
CA CYS A 224 17.48 -14.94 -21.00
C CYS A 224 16.39 -14.83 -22.06
N THR A 225 15.48 -13.89 -21.85
CA THR A 225 14.39 -13.60 -22.79
C THR A 225 14.65 -12.29 -23.51
N SER A 226 14.18 -12.20 -24.76
CA SER A 226 14.03 -10.92 -25.45
C SER A 226 12.60 -10.42 -25.34
N GLU A 227 12.37 -9.17 -25.72
CA GLU A 227 11.02 -8.66 -25.94
C GLU A 227 10.28 -9.53 -26.97
N ARG A 228 8.96 -9.60 -26.84
CA ARG A 228 8.12 -10.26 -27.85
C ARG A 228 8.19 -9.47 -29.14
N ALA A 229 8.26 -10.18 -30.26
CA ALA A 229 8.31 -9.57 -31.57
C ALA A 229 6.97 -8.90 -31.93
N GLY A 230 7.02 -7.64 -32.34
CA GLY A 230 5.89 -6.89 -32.92
C GLY A 230 5.16 -5.95 -31.96
N ASP A 231 4.69 -4.82 -32.49
CA ASP A 231 3.84 -3.86 -31.78
C ASP A 231 2.37 -4.33 -31.83
N PRO A 232 1.62 -4.39 -30.70
CA PRO A 232 1.99 -3.90 -29.36
C PRO A 232 2.61 -4.97 -28.45
N LEU A 233 2.79 -6.20 -28.92
CA LEU A 233 3.19 -7.35 -28.10
C LEU A 233 4.51 -7.13 -27.32
N SER A 234 5.44 -6.34 -27.85
CA SER A 234 6.72 -6.01 -27.20
C SER A 234 6.54 -5.36 -25.82
N TYR A 235 5.44 -4.64 -25.59
CA TYR A 235 5.19 -3.93 -24.34
C TYR A 235 3.86 -4.28 -23.64
N LEU A 236 3.24 -5.41 -23.97
CA LEU A 236 2.06 -5.88 -23.25
C LEU A 236 2.40 -6.77 -22.04
N ASP A 237 1.71 -6.50 -20.94
CA ASP A 237 1.61 -7.40 -19.78
C ASP A 237 0.65 -8.56 -20.09
N ARG A 238 1.13 -9.55 -20.86
CA ARG A 238 0.43 -10.81 -21.09
C ARG A 238 1.21 -11.98 -20.53
N VAL A 239 0.51 -12.98 -20.03
CA VAL A 239 1.11 -14.24 -19.58
C VAL A 239 1.66 -15.09 -20.75
N PRO A 240 2.62 -15.98 -20.48
CA PRO A 240 3.25 -16.81 -21.51
C PRO A 240 2.30 -17.73 -22.29
N SER A 241 1.19 -18.17 -21.68
CA SER A 241 0.19 -19.02 -22.36
C SER A 241 -0.56 -18.30 -23.47
N LEU A 242 -0.61 -16.96 -23.46
CA LEU A 242 -1.21 -16.14 -24.50
C LEU A 242 -0.19 -15.69 -25.55
N ALA A 243 1.05 -15.45 -25.13
CA ALA A 243 2.16 -15.12 -26.02
C ALA A 243 3.49 -15.52 -25.36
N GLY A 244 4.20 -16.49 -25.91
CA GLY A 244 5.52 -16.86 -25.38
C GLY A 244 6.58 -15.77 -25.59
N PHE A 245 7.67 -15.83 -24.82
CA PHE A 245 8.82 -14.95 -25.02
C PHE A 245 9.84 -15.58 -25.96
N PRO A 246 10.47 -14.81 -26.88
CA PRO A 246 11.60 -15.32 -27.63
C PRO A 246 12.76 -15.65 -26.67
N ALA A 247 13.32 -16.84 -26.81
CA ALA A 247 14.60 -17.17 -26.18
C ALA A 247 15.65 -16.23 -26.78
N TRP A 248 16.30 -15.43 -25.94
CA TRP A 248 17.44 -14.66 -26.41
C TRP A 248 18.60 -15.61 -26.66
N GLN A 249 19.16 -15.53 -27.86
CA GLN A 249 20.44 -16.12 -28.19
C GLN A 249 21.38 -15.00 -28.66
N PRO A 250 22.68 -15.09 -28.35
CA PRO A 250 23.66 -14.34 -29.11
C PRO A 250 23.55 -14.76 -30.58
N HIS A 251 23.22 -13.84 -31.48
CA HIS A 251 23.41 -14.11 -32.90
C HIS A 251 24.93 -14.23 -33.14
N ILE A 252 25.41 -15.45 -33.36
CA ILE A 252 26.73 -15.67 -33.95
C ILE A 252 26.49 -15.62 -35.46
N ASP A 253 26.34 -14.44 -36.03
CA ASP A 253 26.26 -14.29 -37.47
C ASP A 253 27.65 -14.62 -38.06
N PHE A 254 27.80 -15.87 -38.48
CA PHE A 254 28.79 -16.28 -39.47
C PHE A 254 28.22 -15.98 -40.86
N GLU A 255 28.07 -14.71 -41.19
CA GLU A 255 28.00 -14.31 -42.59
C GLU A 255 28.83 -13.04 -42.79
N ASP A 256 29.73 -13.13 -43.75
CA ASP A 256 30.69 -12.11 -44.09
C ASP A 256 29.96 -10.90 -44.68
N ASP A 257 29.66 -9.90 -43.84
CA ASP A 257 29.38 -8.56 -44.34
C ASP A 257 30.52 -7.62 -43.94
N TYR A 258 31.50 -7.62 -44.83
CA TYR A 258 32.62 -6.69 -44.82
C TYR A 258 32.11 -5.35 -45.36
N ASN A 259 31.64 -4.45 -44.49
CA ASN A 259 31.77 -2.98 -44.60
C ASN A 259 30.87 -2.23 -43.60
N GLU A 260 31.43 -1.82 -42.46
CA GLU A 260 31.62 -0.40 -42.09
C GLU A 260 32.36 -0.34 -40.74
N GLY A 261 33.41 0.49 -40.69
CA GLY A 261 34.43 0.43 -39.65
C GLY A 261 33.94 0.83 -38.26
N TRP A 262 33.80 -0.15 -37.36
CA TRP A 262 33.93 0.04 -35.93
C TRP A 262 34.29 -1.30 -35.27
N TYR A 263 35.52 -1.41 -34.76
CA TYR A 263 36.05 -2.50 -33.89
C TYR A 263 35.95 -3.94 -34.42
N GLY A 264 37.09 -4.46 -34.89
CA GLY A 264 37.29 -5.89 -35.12
C GLY A 264 37.22 -6.69 -33.82
N GLU A 265 36.10 -7.34 -33.56
CA GLU A 265 35.93 -8.24 -32.42
C GLU A 265 36.15 -9.70 -32.82
N LYS A 266 37.02 -10.36 -32.05
CA LYS A 266 37.19 -11.82 -32.07
C LYS A 266 35.85 -12.46 -31.71
N ARG A 267 35.22 -13.07 -32.72
CA ARG A 267 33.95 -13.85 -32.77
C ARG A 267 33.82 -15.01 -31.73
N ASN A 268 34.04 -14.78 -30.43
CA ASN A 268 33.93 -15.86 -29.42
C ASN A 268 33.62 -15.41 -27.97
N ARG A 269 33.00 -14.23 -27.72
CA ARG A 269 32.78 -13.73 -26.34
C ARG A 269 31.34 -13.35 -25.95
N ALA A 270 30.33 -13.56 -26.80
CA ALA A 270 29.06 -12.83 -26.65
C ALA A 270 27.86 -13.61 -26.07
N ALA A 271 27.99 -14.87 -25.62
CA ALA A 271 26.83 -15.62 -25.12
C ALA A 271 26.34 -15.22 -23.72
N GLY A 272 27.23 -14.73 -22.85
CA GLY A 272 26.90 -14.33 -21.48
C GLY A 272 26.90 -12.82 -21.23
N PHE A 273 27.32 -12.02 -22.21
CA PHE A 273 27.65 -10.61 -21.96
C PHE A 273 26.42 -9.70 -21.86
N GLN A 274 25.24 -10.09 -22.38
CA GLN A 274 24.03 -9.25 -22.38
C GLN A 274 22.90 -9.82 -21.52
N CYS A 275 23.13 -10.95 -20.87
CA CYS A 275 22.21 -11.62 -19.98
C CYS A 275 22.66 -11.38 -18.54
N PRO A 276 21.80 -10.93 -17.61
CA PRO A 276 22.19 -10.84 -16.21
C PRO A 276 22.54 -12.23 -15.66
N ALA A 277 23.50 -12.28 -14.74
CA ALA A 277 23.95 -13.54 -14.14
C ALA A 277 22.82 -14.21 -13.32
N SER A 278 22.05 -13.39 -12.61
CA SER A 278 20.96 -13.80 -11.73
C SER A 278 19.61 -13.76 -12.46
N ALA A 279 18.80 -14.80 -12.27
CA ALA A 279 17.42 -14.86 -12.75
C ALA A 279 16.50 -14.10 -11.80
N VAL A 280 15.42 -13.50 -12.30
CA VAL A 280 14.40 -12.82 -11.49
C VAL A 280 14.08 -13.62 -10.23
N LEU A 281 14.27 -13.00 -9.08
CA LEU A 281 13.79 -13.54 -7.82
C LEU A 281 12.29 -13.27 -7.73
N PRO A 282 11.44 -14.32 -7.69
CA PRO A 282 10.01 -14.17 -7.46
C PRO A 282 9.70 -13.44 -6.15
N LEU A 283 8.43 -13.08 -5.96
CA LEU A 283 7.92 -12.51 -4.72
C LEU A 283 8.30 -13.40 -3.52
N SER A 284 9.11 -12.83 -2.63
CA SER A 284 9.60 -13.47 -1.40
C SER A 284 9.28 -12.57 -0.23
N ASN A 285 8.80 -13.17 0.85
CA ASN A 285 8.56 -12.49 2.12
C ASN A 285 9.59 -12.86 3.19
N ARG A 286 10.78 -13.31 2.77
CA ARG A 286 11.86 -13.71 3.69
C ARG A 286 13.09 -12.81 3.53
N LYS A 287 13.51 -12.20 4.65
CA LYS A 287 14.59 -11.23 4.73
C LYS A 287 15.92 -11.81 4.25
N SER A 288 16.33 -12.96 4.79
CA SER A 288 17.60 -13.60 4.42
C SER A 288 17.66 -13.95 2.93
N THR A 289 16.58 -14.44 2.34
CA THR A 289 16.48 -14.75 0.90
C THR A 289 16.74 -13.51 0.05
N LEU A 290 16.08 -12.40 0.37
CA LEU A 290 16.24 -11.14 -0.35
C LEU A 290 17.66 -10.59 -0.20
N ARG A 291 18.19 -10.55 1.03
CA ARG A 291 19.55 -10.06 1.30
C ARG A 291 20.62 -10.87 0.58
N ASN A 292 20.56 -12.19 0.67
CA ASN A 292 21.53 -13.07 0.04
C ASN A 292 21.49 -12.92 -1.49
N TYR A 293 20.30 -12.80 -2.06
CA TYR A 293 20.12 -12.57 -3.49
C TYR A 293 20.70 -11.22 -3.94
N LEU A 294 20.40 -10.13 -3.23
CA LEU A 294 20.91 -8.79 -3.53
C LEU A 294 22.44 -8.73 -3.44
N ASN A 295 23.03 -9.32 -2.41
CA ASN A 295 24.49 -9.40 -2.23
C ASN A 295 25.20 -10.23 -3.31
N ALA A 296 24.48 -11.13 -3.99
CA ALA A 296 25.03 -11.98 -5.05
C ALA A 296 24.90 -11.37 -6.46
N LEU A 297 24.28 -10.19 -6.60
CA LEU A 297 24.21 -9.50 -7.88
C LEU A 297 25.61 -9.22 -8.44
N SER A 298 25.75 -9.30 -9.75
CA SER A 298 26.98 -9.01 -10.47
C SER A 298 26.66 -8.29 -11.77
N VAL A 299 27.62 -7.52 -12.27
CA VAL A 299 27.42 -6.74 -13.49
C VAL A 299 27.56 -7.59 -14.76
N SER A 300 26.77 -7.25 -15.76
CA SER A 300 26.82 -7.76 -17.13
C SER A 300 26.66 -6.58 -18.10
N SER A 301 26.83 -6.75 -19.41
CA SER A 301 26.91 -5.62 -20.33
C SER A 301 25.57 -5.11 -20.87
N GLY A 302 25.53 -3.79 -21.01
CA GLY A 302 24.46 -3.03 -21.63
C GLY A 302 23.23 -2.85 -20.74
N THR A 303 22.42 -1.85 -21.09
CA THR A 303 21.37 -1.34 -20.23
C THR A 303 20.10 -1.15 -21.05
N CYS A 304 18.99 -1.78 -20.67
CA CYS A 304 17.66 -1.64 -21.28
C CYS A 304 16.62 -1.56 -20.16
N ALA A 305 16.40 -0.34 -19.66
CA ALA A 305 15.54 -0.08 -18.51
C ALA A 305 14.06 -0.37 -18.80
N ASP A 306 13.64 -0.22 -20.05
CA ASP A 306 12.33 -0.61 -20.55
C ASP A 306 12.04 -2.11 -20.32
N ILE A 307 13.00 -2.97 -20.68
CA ILE A 307 12.86 -4.43 -20.48
C ILE A 307 12.83 -4.77 -18.99
N GLY A 308 13.74 -4.17 -18.21
CA GLY A 308 13.78 -4.37 -16.75
C GLY A 308 12.45 -4.00 -16.10
N PHE A 309 11.93 -2.80 -16.43
CA PHE A 309 10.66 -2.31 -15.89
C PHE A 309 9.50 -3.20 -16.30
N ALA A 310 9.44 -3.63 -17.56
CA ALA A 310 8.43 -4.57 -18.05
C ALA A 310 8.40 -5.88 -17.25
N TRP A 311 9.57 -6.41 -16.88
CA TRP A 311 9.64 -7.60 -16.02
C TRP A 311 9.26 -7.32 -14.56
N GLY A 312 9.52 -6.11 -14.04
CA GLY A 312 8.98 -5.65 -12.76
C GLY A 312 7.45 -5.58 -12.74
N VAL A 313 6.82 -5.15 -13.84
CA VAL A 313 5.36 -5.21 -13.99
C VAL A 313 4.87 -6.65 -13.91
N ARG A 314 5.53 -7.57 -14.65
CA ARG A 314 5.16 -9.00 -14.71
C ARG A 314 5.38 -9.73 -13.39
N SER A 315 6.34 -9.32 -12.58
CA SER A 315 6.54 -9.89 -11.23
C SER A 315 5.49 -9.44 -10.23
N LEU A 316 4.70 -8.40 -10.54
CA LEU A 316 3.62 -7.88 -9.69
C LEU A 316 2.23 -8.01 -10.32
N SER A 317 2.09 -8.42 -11.57
CA SER A 317 0.79 -8.42 -12.23
C SER A 317 -0.10 -9.57 -11.74
N ALA A 318 -1.36 -9.26 -11.42
CA ALA A 318 -2.34 -10.26 -10.97
C ALA A 318 -2.62 -11.30 -12.06
N ASP A 319 -2.45 -10.96 -13.33
CA ASP A 319 -2.56 -11.89 -14.45
C ASP A 319 -1.53 -13.03 -14.35
N TRP A 320 -0.41 -12.80 -13.66
CA TRP A 320 0.68 -13.76 -13.49
C TRP A 320 0.59 -14.59 -12.21
N ARG A 321 -0.53 -14.49 -11.48
CA ARG A 321 -0.76 -15.25 -10.24
C ARG A 321 -0.57 -16.74 -10.46
N GLY A 322 0.25 -17.38 -9.62
CA GLY A 322 0.55 -18.81 -9.72
C GLY A 322 1.63 -19.18 -10.72
N LEU A 323 2.05 -18.27 -11.61
CA LEU A 323 3.09 -18.58 -12.60
C LEU A 323 4.49 -18.52 -12.00
N TRP A 324 4.71 -17.73 -10.95
CA TRP A 324 6.00 -17.54 -10.30
C TRP A 324 6.36 -18.61 -9.25
N GLY A 325 5.54 -19.65 -9.12
CA GLY A 325 5.78 -20.83 -8.26
C GLY A 325 4.94 -20.86 -6.99
N ASP A 326 4.47 -19.71 -6.51
CA ASP A 326 3.49 -19.59 -5.44
C ASP A 326 2.10 -19.35 -6.04
N PRO A 327 1.08 -20.18 -5.73
CA PRO A 327 -0.27 -20.05 -6.27
C PRO A 327 -1.00 -18.77 -5.85
N LEU A 328 -0.56 -18.09 -4.78
CA LEU A 328 -1.25 -16.92 -4.22
C LEU A 328 -0.67 -15.59 -4.70
N THR A 329 0.54 -15.58 -5.23
CA THR A 329 1.26 -14.38 -5.67
C THR A 329 1.52 -14.38 -7.19
N PRO A 330 1.54 -13.21 -7.85
CA PRO A 330 1.17 -11.88 -7.33
C PRO A 330 -0.33 -11.76 -7.08
N SER A 331 -0.71 -10.93 -6.11
CA SER A 331 -2.10 -10.73 -5.68
C SER A 331 -2.82 -9.64 -6.47
N SER A 332 -4.10 -9.33 -6.21
CA SER A 332 -4.77 -8.15 -6.81
C SER A 332 -4.41 -6.87 -6.04
N ILE A 333 -4.53 -5.71 -6.69
CA ILE A 333 -4.31 -4.40 -6.02
C ILE A 333 -5.33 -4.13 -4.90
N ASP A 334 -6.51 -4.74 -4.98
CA ASP A 334 -7.54 -4.69 -3.94
C ASP A 334 -7.13 -5.50 -2.69
N ASP A 335 -6.28 -6.51 -2.85
CA ASP A 335 -5.74 -7.31 -1.74
C ASP A 335 -4.52 -6.61 -1.13
N ARG A 336 -3.59 -6.14 -1.98
CA ARG A 336 -2.27 -5.62 -1.57
C ARG A 336 -1.83 -4.45 -2.44
N GLY A 337 -1.30 -3.41 -1.79
CA GLY A 337 -0.68 -2.28 -2.48
C GLY A 337 0.52 -2.73 -3.30
N LYS A 338 0.80 -2.06 -4.43
CA LYS A 338 1.88 -2.46 -5.33
C LYS A 338 2.83 -1.32 -5.61
N ALA A 339 4.12 -1.62 -5.57
CA ALA A 339 5.16 -0.66 -5.85
C ALA A 339 6.26 -1.22 -6.74
N ILE A 340 6.67 -0.45 -7.74
CA ILE A 340 7.82 -0.75 -8.58
C ILE A 340 8.89 0.28 -8.25
N VAL A 341 10.08 -0.18 -7.88
CA VAL A 341 11.24 0.66 -7.59
C VAL A 341 12.29 0.39 -8.68
N LEU A 342 12.42 1.32 -9.62
CA LEU A 342 13.45 1.28 -10.67
C LEU A 342 14.71 1.99 -10.21
N MET A 343 15.85 1.29 -10.20
CA MET A 343 17.16 1.83 -9.88
C MET A 343 18.08 1.67 -11.09
N THR A 344 18.57 2.78 -11.67
CA THR A 344 19.38 2.75 -12.90
C THR A 344 20.31 3.96 -13.00
N ASP A 345 21.43 3.79 -13.69
CA ASP A 345 22.45 4.81 -13.91
C ASP A 345 22.40 5.48 -15.29
N GLY A 346 21.50 5.07 -16.20
CA GLY A 346 21.61 5.66 -17.51
C GLY A 346 20.63 5.29 -18.60
N GLN A 347 20.99 5.81 -19.78
CA GLN A 347 20.24 5.66 -21.01
C GLN A 347 20.24 4.23 -21.49
N SER A 348 19.07 3.78 -21.93
CA SER A 348 18.96 2.49 -22.59
C SER A 348 19.80 2.50 -23.89
N ALA A 349 20.65 1.49 -24.03
CA ALA A 349 21.56 1.36 -25.15
C ALA A 349 20.78 1.22 -26.48
N PRO A 350 21.35 1.63 -27.63
CA PRO A 350 20.73 1.38 -28.92
C PRO A 350 20.39 -0.11 -29.13
N GLY A 351 19.23 -0.41 -29.71
CA GLY A 351 18.77 -1.78 -29.98
C GLY A 351 18.20 -2.54 -28.77
N CYS A 352 17.74 -1.84 -27.73
CA CYS A 352 16.95 -2.45 -26.65
C CYS A 352 15.62 -3.02 -27.15
N THR A 353 15.04 -2.40 -28.17
CA THR A 353 13.76 -2.81 -28.76
C THR A 353 13.97 -3.57 -30.06
N ASP A 354 13.06 -4.49 -30.35
CA ASP A 354 13.01 -5.31 -31.59
C ASP A 354 12.71 -4.46 -32.85
N ALA A 355 12.10 -3.29 -32.68
CA ALA A 355 11.82 -2.32 -33.73
C ALA A 355 13.02 -1.38 -33.99
N LYS A 356 13.23 -0.98 -35.25
CA LYS A 356 14.32 -0.12 -35.76
C LYS A 356 14.33 1.34 -35.21
N GLY A 357 14.06 1.58 -33.92
CA GLY A 357 13.81 2.89 -33.33
C GLY A 357 14.86 3.43 -32.34
N GLY A 358 15.86 2.64 -31.96
CA GLY A 358 16.94 3.08 -31.05
C GLY A 358 16.45 3.50 -29.65
N SER A 359 17.28 4.26 -28.91
CA SER A 359 17.03 4.67 -27.51
C SER A 359 15.76 5.50 -27.30
N ASN A 360 15.27 6.19 -28.34
CA ASN A 360 14.03 6.98 -28.28
C ASN A 360 12.78 6.10 -28.13
N ARG A 361 12.78 4.92 -28.78
CA ARG A 361 11.67 3.97 -28.64
C ARG A 361 11.65 3.30 -27.27
N ALA A 362 12.83 2.90 -26.77
CA ALA A 362 12.97 2.36 -25.41
C ALA A 362 12.44 3.33 -24.35
N ARG A 363 12.79 4.62 -24.47
CA ARG A 363 12.21 5.68 -23.62
C ARG A 363 10.68 5.70 -23.70
N ALA A 364 10.10 5.69 -24.90
CA ALA A 364 8.65 5.75 -25.07
C ALA A 364 7.94 4.53 -24.45
N ILE A 365 8.51 3.33 -24.58
CA ILE A 365 7.98 2.11 -23.98
C ILE A 365 8.04 2.19 -22.45
N LEU A 366 9.19 2.59 -21.88
CA LEU A 366 9.32 2.77 -20.44
C LEU A 366 8.23 3.72 -19.92
N LEU A 367 8.10 4.91 -20.51
CA LEU A 367 7.10 5.90 -20.08
C LEU A 367 5.65 5.40 -20.25
N SER A 368 5.38 4.57 -21.27
CA SER A 368 4.08 3.92 -21.44
C SER A 368 3.77 2.98 -20.29
N TYR A 369 4.71 2.11 -19.89
CA TYR A 369 4.54 1.25 -18.72
C TYR A 369 4.37 2.06 -17.44
N CYS A 370 5.16 3.13 -17.25
CA CYS A 370 5.02 3.98 -16.07
C CYS A 370 3.61 4.60 -16.02
N SER A 371 3.11 5.12 -17.13
CA SER A 371 1.75 5.69 -17.23
C SER A 371 0.66 4.65 -16.93
N GLU A 372 0.80 3.45 -17.48
CA GLU A 372 -0.14 2.35 -17.25
C GLU A 372 -0.15 1.92 -15.78
N MET A 373 1.02 1.71 -15.17
CA MET A 373 1.13 1.31 -13.77
C MET A 373 0.54 2.36 -12.82
N LYS A 374 0.81 3.64 -13.10
CA LYS A 374 0.20 4.77 -12.36
C LYS A 374 -1.34 4.74 -12.47
N THR A 375 -1.87 4.45 -13.65
CA THR A 375 -3.32 4.33 -13.88
C THR A 375 -3.92 3.12 -13.14
N ARG A 376 -3.17 2.01 -13.05
CA ARG A 376 -3.57 0.81 -12.30
C ARG A 376 -3.42 0.96 -10.77
N GLY A 377 -2.96 2.10 -10.27
CA GLY A 377 -2.80 2.38 -8.83
C GLY A 377 -1.48 1.90 -8.22
N TYR A 378 -0.48 1.56 -9.04
CA TYR A 378 0.85 1.17 -8.57
C TYR A 378 1.66 2.43 -8.20
N ALA A 379 2.41 2.36 -7.10
CA ALA A 379 3.46 3.33 -6.82
C ALA A 379 4.65 3.07 -7.73
N VAL A 380 5.02 4.03 -8.57
CA VAL A 380 6.21 3.97 -9.41
C VAL A 380 7.26 4.88 -8.80
N VAL A 381 8.32 4.27 -8.29
CA VAL A 381 9.48 4.93 -7.68
C VAL A 381 10.67 4.78 -8.61
N THR A 382 11.39 5.87 -8.83
CA THR A 382 12.59 5.87 -9.67
C THR A 382 13.77 6.47 -8.92
N VAL A 383 14.91 5.78 -8.98
CA VAL A 383 16.17 6.19 -8.37
C VAL A 383 17.21 6.34 -9.48
N ALA A 384 17.63 7.58 -9.70
CA ALA A 384 18.62 7.96 -10.70
C ALA A 384 20.03 7.95 -10.08
N ILE A 385 20.96 7.20 -10.64
CA ILE A 385 22.32 7.01 -10.10
C ILE A 385 23.35 7.63 -11.05
N ASP A 386 23.95 8.77 -10.71
CA ASP A 386 24.95 9.44 -11.57
C ASP A 386 24.50 9.61 -13.05
N THR A 387 23.22 9.93 -13.25
CA THR A 387 22.60 10.00 -14.59
C THR A 387 22.66 11.41 -15.19
N PRO A 388 22.76 11.56 -16.53
CA PRO A 388 22.61 12.86 -17.19
C PRO A 388 21.22 13.48 -17.03
N ALA A 389 21.12 14.81 -17.10
CA ALA A 389 19.87 15.56 -16.91
C ALA A 389 18.69 15.09 -17.79
N SER A 390 18.95 14.60 -19.01
CA SER A 390 17.90 14.06 -19.89
C SER A 390 17.29 12.75 -19.39
N VAL A 391 18.07 11.94 -18.69
CA VAL A 391 17.64 10.69 -18.04
C VAL A 391 16.95 11.01 -16.73
N GLN A 392 17.48 11.93 -15.94
CA GLN A 392 16.83 12.44 -14.74
C GLN A 392 15.40 12.92 -15.03
N ALA A 393 15.23 13.73 -16.09
CA ALA A 393 13.91 14.18 -16.53
C ALA A 393 12.98 13.02 -16.93
N MET A 394 13.52 11.97 -17.58
CA MET A 394 12.76 10.77 -17.93
C MET A 394 12.28 10.01 -16.69
N LEU A 395 13.18 9.79 -15.73
CA LEU A 395 12.89 9.04 -14.51
C LEU A 395 11.89 9.81 -13.64
N ARG A 396 12.05 11.13 -13.53
CA ARG A 396 11.08 12.00 -12.86
C ARG A 396 9.69 11.96 -13.52
N GLU A 397 9.62 11.92 -14.85
CA GLU A 397 8.36 11.75 -15.60
C GLU A 397 7.74 10.36 -15.39
N CYS A 398 8.57 9.32 -15.25
CA CYS A 398 8.11 7.96 -14.98
C CYS A 398 7.54 7.83 -13.56
N ALA A 399 8.16 8.43 -12.55
CA ALA A 399 7.70 8.37 -11.16
C ALA A 399 6.22 8.81 -10.98
N SER A 400 5.55 8.29 -9.95
CA SER A 400 4.15 8.65 -9.67
C SER A 400 3.98 10.11 -9.25
N ASN A 401 4.97 10.68 -8.59
CA ASN A 401 5.02 12.08 -8.19
C ASN A 401 6.48 12.44 -7.83
N ASP A 402 6.73 13.72 -7.54
CA ASP A 402 8.06 14.21 -7.18
C ASP A 402 8.63 13.59 -5.90
N ALA A 403 7.79 13.12 -4.97
CA ALA A 403 8.26 12.44 -3.76
C ALA A 403 8.74 11.00 -4.04
N TYR A 404 8.38 10.43 -5.19
CA TYR A 404 8.79 9.08 -5.63
C TYR A 404 9.93 9.12 -6.67
N TYR A 405 10.49 10.30 -6.91
CA TYR A 405 11.71 10.48 -7.68
C TYR A 405 12.87 10.80 -6.75
N TYR A 406 13.98 10.07 -6.92
CA TYR A 406 15.19 10.28 -6.14
C TYR A 406 16.40 10.37 -7.05
N GLU A 407 17.29 11.30 -6.74
CA GLU A 407 18.58 11.47 -7.40
C GLU A 407 19.68 11.17 -6.39
N VAL A 408 20.56 10.24 -6.74
CA VAL A 408 21.72 9.88 -5.94
C VAL A 408 22.90 10.69 -6.47
N VAL A 409 23.18 11.79 -5.76
CA VAL A 409 24.37 12.62 -6.01
C VAL A 409 25.53 12.14 -5.10
N ASP A 410 25.21 11.74 -3.87
CA ASP A 410 26.11 11.06 -2.94
C ASP A 410 25.51 9.72 -2.49
N TRP A 411 26.34 8.70 -2.30
CA TRP A 411 25.92 7.37 -1.87
C TRP A 411 25.39 7.31 -0.44
N SER A 412 25.67 8.33 0.38
CA SER A 412 25.03 8.54 1.68
C SER A 412 23.54 8.95 1.55
N ASP A 413 23.15 9.56 0.42
CA ASP A 413 21.75 9.90 0.13
C ASP A 413 20.93 8.64 -0.12
N LEU A 414 21.53 7.60 -0.71
CA LEU A 414 20.79 6.40 -1.11
C LEU A 414 20.21 5.62 0.09
N ALA A 415 20.88 5.66 1.26
CA ALA A 415 20.32 5.12 2.51
C ALA A 415 19.17 5.97 3.08
N THR A 416 19.13 7.26 2.73
CA THR A 416 18.02 8.15 3.07
C THR A 416 16.86 7.95 2.10
N VAL A 417 17.16 7.75 0.81
CA VAL A 417 16.20 7.37 -0.23
C VAL A 417 15.50 6.08 0.15
N THR A 418 16.24 5.01 0.50
CA THR A 418 15.61 3.73 0.85
C THR A 418 14.77 3.78 2.12
N ARG A 419 15.17 4.58 3.12
CA ARG A 419 14.31 4.86 4.29
C ARG A 419 13.08 5.68 3.92
N GLY A 420 13.21 6.66 3.03
CA GLY A 420 12.10 7.43 2.47
C GLY A 420 11.11 6.53 1.73
N ILE A 421 11.60 5.68 0.83
CA ILE A 421 10.80 4.70 0.09
C ILE A 421 10.10 3.74 1.06
N ALA A 422 10.81 3.19 2.04
CA ALA A 422 10.21 2.29 3.04
C ALA A 422 9.19 3.01 3.94
N THR A 423 9.34 4.30 4.18
CA THR A 423 8.38 5.11 4.97
C THR A 423 7.17 5.51 4.13
N GLU A 424 7.36 5.88 2.88
CA GLU A 424 6.29 6.32 1.98
C GLU A 424 5.45 5.13 1.45
N ILE A 425 6.10 3.98 1.23
CA ILE A 425 5.43 2.74 0.81
C ILE A 425 4.95 1.96 2.04
N GLY A 426 5.83 1.76 3.02
CA GLY A 426 5.61 0.95 4.23
C GLY A 426 4.90 1.68 5.38
N GLY A 427 5.02 3.01 5.44
CA GLY A 427 4.50 3.82 6.54
C GLY A 427 3.12 4.39 6.26
N GLY A 428 2.13 3.86 6.98
CA GLY A 428 1.30 4.76 7.78
C GLY A 428 0.14 5.47 7.08
N LYS A 429 -0.59 4.80 6.19
CA LYS A 429 -2.01 5.16 6.03
C LYS A 429 -2.79 4.50 7.16
N VAL A 430 -2.92 5.23 8.27
CA VAL A 430 -3.96 4.88 9.25
C VAL A 430 -5.29 5.05 8.55
N ARG A 431 -5.98 3.94 8.30
CA ARG A 431 -7.27 3.94 7.62
C ARG A 431 -8.38 3.67 8.62
N ARG A 432 -9.50 4.34 8.43
CA ARG A 432 -10.73 4.00 9.14
C ARG A 432 -11.25 2.67 8.59
N ILE A 433 -11.67 1.78 9.47
CA ILE A 433 -12.28 0.51 9.10
C ILE A 433 -13.76 0.62 9.48
N HIS A 434 -14.63 0.32 8.52
CA HIS A 434 -16.08 0.42 8.68
C HIS A 434 -16.67 -0.86 9.28
#